data_AF-A0A2V8PWA7-F1
#
_entry.id   AF-A0A2V8PWA7-F1
#
_cell.length_a   1.000
_cell.length_b   1.000
_cell.length_c   1.000
_cell.angle_alpha   90.00
_cell.angle_beta   90.00
_cell.angle_gamma   90.00
#
_symmetry.space_group_name_H-M   'P 1'
#
loop_
_entity.id
_entity.type
_entity.pdbx_description
1 polymer ?
#
loop_
_entity_poly.entity_id
_entity_poly.type
_entity_poly.pdbx_seq_one_letter_code
_entity_poly.pdbx_strand_id
1 'polypeptide(L)'
;MDGLTHSLVGLTSAKAGLERWSPYATVVCILSANAPDIDVISGFFGGRWTLLHYHRGITHSIIGTLTLGFLIPSIFYAVDRAIAQRRKRPPQIRYRGLLIASLIAAATHPLMDWTNNYGVRPLLPWSGKWFYGDLVFIIDPYIWLVLGGAAFLLTSNRRLKIIGWAVLGIASTLLILLAPTQRGLTSTVTFVVRAIWIFGLLAFILARSFNLQRRLRKSIAFAALAFVVFYWGALALLHHAAHENALRGANQLAAENGEHLVRVVAMPTTANPLRWQSVAETDRAIYRFFVGVAAQSPTSPERYEKPSGLSEQLVFAASLDPRAQVLLGFARFPLARVENESCIGQTLVQFADLRYTEPGGSRGNFSLNVPVECPAR
;
A
#
# COMPACT_ATOMS: atom_id res chain seq x y z
N MET A 1 -2.43 0.30 -1.38
CA MET A 1 -1.82 1.37 -2.20
C MET A 1 -2.31 2.69 -1.67
N ASP A 2 -1.70 3.79 -2.08
CA ASP A 2 -2.16 5.11 -1.62
C ASP A 2 -3.53 5.49 -2.24
N GLY A 3 -4.26 6.38 -1.58
CA GLY A 3 -5.59 6.81 -2.02
C GLY A 3 -5.62 7.56 -3.35
N LEU A 4 -4.50 8.18 -3.78
CA LEU A 4 -4.43 8.78 -5.11
C LEU A 4 -4.45 7.69 -6.18
N THR A 5 -3.68 6.62 -6.01
CA THR A 5 -3.69 5.46 -6.92
C THR A 5 -5.09 4.87 -7.06
N HIS A 6 -5.78 4.63 -5.93
CA HIS A 6 -7.15 4.09 -5.93
C HIS A 6 -8.14 5.02 -6.65
N SER A 7 -8.03 6.33 -6.42
CA SER A 7 -8.84 7.33 -7.12
C SER A 7 -8.58 7.35 -8.62
N LEU A 8 -7.33 7.22 -9.05
CA LEU A 8 -6.93 7.18 -10.45
C LEU A 8 -7.44 5.90 -11.14
N VAL A 9 -7.39 4.75 -10.47
CA VAL A 9 -7.97 3.50 -10.98
C VAL A 9 -9.49 3.62 -11.10
N GLY A 10 -10.18 4.09 -10.06
CA GLY A 10 -11.63 4.31 -10.10
C GLY A 10 -12.05 5.24 -11.25
N LEU A 11 -11.33 6.35 -11.44
CA LEU A 11 -11.57 7.28 -12.54
C LEU A 11 -11.28 6.66 -13.91
N THR A 12 -10.17 5.94 -14.07
CA THR A 12 -9.78 5.34 -15.35
C THR A 12 -10.73 4.20 -15.73
N SER A 13 -11.14 3.37 -14.77
CA SER A 13 -12.18 2.34 -14.95
C SER A 13 -13.52 2.95 -15.38
N ALA A 14 -13.91 4.08 -14.79
CA ALA A 14 -15.08 4.83 -15.26
C ALA A 14 -14.94 5.26 -16.72
N LYS A 15 -13.78 5.80 -17.12
CA LYS A 15 -13.52 6.25 -18.49
C LYS A 15 -13.31 5.12 -19.50
N ALA A 16 -12.93 3.92 -19.05
CA ALA A 16 -12.83 2.73 -19.88
C ALA A 16 -14.22 2.25 -20.37
N GLY A 17 -15.30 2.55 -19.63
CA GLY A 17 -16.65 2.27 -20.10
C GLY A 17 -17.73 2.24 -19.02
N LEU A 18 -17.37 2.09 -17.74
CA LEU A 18 -18.34 1.97 -16.67
C LEU A 18 -19.22 3.22 -16.52
N GLU A 19 -18.71 4.41 -16.91
CA GLU A 19 -19.50 5.65 -16.87
C GLU A 19 -20.76 5.61 -17.76
N ARG A 20 -20.81 4.69 -18.73
CA ARG A 20 -21.93 4.54 -19.68
C ARG A 20 -23.10 3.79 -19.09
N TRP A 21 -22.90 3.06 -17.99
CA TRP A 21 -23.90 2.15 -17.44
C TRP A 21 -24.94 2.87 -16.56
N SER A 22 -24.59 4.01 -15.97
CA SER A 22 -25.54 4.88 -15.25
C SER A 22 -25.01 6.32 -15.17
N PRO A 23 -25.88 7.34 -15.12
CA PRO A 23 -25.51 8.65 -14.59
C PRO A 23 -24.82 8.51 -13.22
N TYR A 24 -23.89 9.43 -12.94
CA TYR A 24 -23.05 9.49 -11.73
C TYR A 24 -22.04 8.34 -11.54
N ALA A 25 -21.96 7.38 -12.47
CA ALA A 25 -21.04 6.25 -12.36
C ALA A 25 -19.56 6.64 -12.22
N THR A 26 -19.10 7.75 -12.82
CA THR A 26 -17.71 8.22 -12.59
C THR A 26 -17.44 8.55 -11.13
N VAL A 27 -18.35 9.27 -10.47
CA VAL A 27 -18.18 9.65 -9.06
C VAL A 27 -18.25 8.40 -8.18
N VAL A 28 -19.23 7.53 -8.45
CA VAL A 28 -19.39 6.28 -7.70
C VAL A 28 -18.17 5.37 -7.87
N CYS A 29 -17.56 5.28 -9.05
CA CYS A 29 -16.34 4.49 -9.22
C CYS A 29 -15.18 5.03 -8.38
N ILE A 30 -14.97 6.36 -8.33
CA ILE A 30 -13.91 6.95 -7.51
C ILE A 30 -14.16 6.69 -6.02
N LEU A 31 -15.40 6.91 -5.55
CA LEU A 31 -15.75 6.68 -4.16
C LEU A 31 -15.65 5.20 -3.77
N SER A 32 -16.16 4.31 -4.62
CA SER A 32 -16.15 2.86 -4.35
C SER A 32 -14.74 2.30 -4.37
N ALA A 33 -13.88 2.79 -5.27
CA ALA A 33 -12.47 2.42 -5.30
C ALA A 33 -11.68 2.88 -4.05
N ASN A 34 -12.18 3.86 -3.28
CA ASN A 34 -11.56 4.28 -2.01
C ASN A 34 -12.33 3.79 -0.78
N ALA A 35 -13.47 3.12 -0.97
CA ALA A 35 -14.37 2.81 0.13
C ALA A 35 -13.75 1.93 1.22
N PRO A 36 -12.90 0.93 0.92
CA PRO A 36 -12.29 0.10 1.96
C PRO A 36 -11.45 0.90 2.98
N ASP A 37 -10.83 2.00 2.55
CA ASP A 37 -10.05 2.92 3.40
C ASP A 37 -10.94 3.85 4.26
N ILE A 38 -12.26 3.68 4.28
CA ILE A 38 -13.13 4.39 5.23
C ILE A 38 -12.79 4.06 6.68
N ASP A 39 -12.02 2.99 6.92
CA ASP A 39 -11.45 2.63 8.21
C ASP A 39 -10.54 3.73 8.80
N VAL A 40 -10.07 4.70 8.00
CA VAL A 40 -9.36 5.90 8.48
C VAL A 40 -10.15 6.70 9.51
N ILE A 41 -11.49 6.65 9.46
CA ILE A 41 -12.38 7.29 10.43
C ILE A 41 -12.13 6.75 11.85
N SER A 42 -11.76 5.47 11.99
CA SER A 42 -11.45 4.87 13.29
C SER A 42 -10.26 5.55 13.97
N GLY A 43 -9.29 6.05 13.20
CA GLY A 43 -8.16 6.82 13.70
C GLY A 43 -8.54 8.20 14.23
N PHE A 44 -9.56 8.83 13.64
CA PHE A 44 -10.03 10.16 14.06
C PHE A 44 -10.66 10.11 15.47
N PHE A 45 -11.39 9.04 15.78
CA PHE A 45 -12.09 8.90 17.07
C PHE A 45 -11.29 8.11 18.13
N GLY A 46 -10.46 7.14 17.72
CA GLY A 46 -9.76 6.23 18.65
C GLY A 46 -8.23 6.34 18.63
N GLY A 47 -7.66 7.28 17.87
CA GLY A 47 -6.22 7.45 17.74
C GLY A 47 -5.51 6.33 16.98
N ARG A 48 -4.17 6.33 17.03
CA ARG A 48 -3.33 5.50 16.15
C ARG A 48 -3.49 3.99 16.34
N TRP A 49 -3.70 3.52 17.57
CA TRP A 49 -3.83 2.08 17.85
C TRP A 49 -5.16 1.54 17.35
N THR A 50 -6.22 2.32 17.49
CA THR A 50 -7.53 2.01 16.92
C THR A 50 -7.45 1.96 15.40
N LEU A 51 -6.78 2.93 14.78
CA LEU A 51 -6.52 2.90 13.34
C LEU A 51 -5.76 1.62 12.94
N LEU A 52 -4.65 1.30 13.59
CA LEU A 52 -3.85 0.12 13.25
C LEU A 52 -4.63 -1.20 13.40
N HIS A 53 -5.51 -1.27 14.39
CA HIS A 53 -6.36 -2.44 14.63
C HIS A 53 -7.38 -2.65 13.49
N TYR A 54 -8.08 -1.58 13.08
CA TYR A 54 -9.12 -1.67 12.06
C TYR A 54 -8.62 -1.53 10.64
N HIS A 55 -7.43 -0.96 10.44
CA HIS A 55 -6.86 -0.76 9.12
C HIS A 55 -6.65 -2.10 8.43
N ARG A 56 -7.13 -2.21 7.20
CA ARG A 56 -7.17 -3.48 6.45
C ARG A 56 -7.89 -4.60 7.20
N GLY A 57 -8.90 -4.21 7.98
CA GLY A 57 -9.80 -5.08 8.70
C GLY A 57 -10.97 -5.53 7.83
N ILE A 58 -12.16 -5.57 8.42
CA ILE A 58 -13.37 -6.08 7.76
C ILE A 58 -13.67 -5.35 6.44
N THR A 59 -13.38 -4.05 6.33
CA THR A 59 -13.64 -3.23 5.13
C THR A 59 -12.89 -3.74 3.88
N HIS A 60 -11.73 -4.37 4.08
CA HIS A 60 -10.89 -4.93 3.04
C HIS A 60 -11.14 -6.43 2.78
N SER A 61 -12.06 -7.05 3.53
CA SER A 61 -12.49 -8.42 3.29
C SER A 61 -13.40 -8.52 2.06
N ILE A 62 -13.62 -9.74 1.56
CA ILE A 62 -14.57 -9.98 0.47
C ILE A 62 -15.97 -9.48 0.85
N ILE A 63 -16.46 -9.83 2.05
CA ILE A 63 -17.77 -9.34 2.52
C ILE A 63 -17.76 -7.81 2.63
N GLY A 64 -16.75 -7.23 3.27
CA GLY A 64 -16.73 -5.78 3.51
C GLY A 64 -16.70 -4.99 2.21
N THR A 65 -15.88 -5.43 1.26
CA THR A 65 -15.78 -4.80 -0.06
C THR A 65 -17.09 -4.92 -0.83
N LEU A 66 -17.75 -6.09 -0.82
CA LEU A 66 -19.07 -6.26 -1.45
C LEU A 66 -20.13 -5.39 -0.76
N THR A 67 -20.11 -5.30 0.56
CA THR A 67 -21.05 -4.50 1.35
C THR A 67 -20.89 -3.02 1.02
N LEU A 68 -19.66 -2.50 1.02
CA LEU A 68 -19.37 -1.12 0.65
C LEU A 68 -19.73 -0.84 -0.82
N GLY A 69 -19.37 -1.76 -1.71
CA GLY A 69 -19.71 -1.69 -3.14
C GLY A 69 -21.21 -1.74 -3.42
N PHE A 70 -22.02 -2.32 -2.54
CA PHE A 70 -23.49 -2.27 -2.58
C PHE A 70 -24.06 -1.00 -1.94
N LEU A 71 -23.52 -0.58 -0.79
CA LEU A 71 -24.04 0.53 0.01
C LEU A 71 -23.93 1.88 -0.72
N ILE A 72 -22.77 2.16 -1.32
CA ILE A 72 -22.50 3.43 -2.02
C ILE A 72 -23.53 3.70 -3.14
N PRO A 73 -23.73 2.81 -4.13
CA PRO A 73 -24.71 3.05 -5.20
C PRO A 73 -26.14 3.05 -4.68
N SER A 74 -26.44 2.31 -3.60
CA SER A 74 -27.76 2.31 -2.95
C SER A 74 -28.09 3.69 -2.36
N ILE A 75 -27.13 4.33 -1.68
CA ILE A 75 -27.28 5.68 -1.15
C ILE A 75 -27.52 6.67 -2.30
N PHE A 76 -26.71 6.61 -3.36
CA PHE A 76 -26.88 7.50 -4.53
C PHE A 76 -28.25 7.33 -5.18
N TYR A 77 -28.71 6.08 -5.33
CA TYR A 77 -30.03 5.78 -5.89
C TYR A 77 -31.17 6.29 -5.01
N ALA A 78 -31.10 6.10 -3.70
CA ALA A 78 -32.10 6.60 -2.75
C ALA A 78 -32.18 8.14 -2.79
N VAL A 79 -31.02 8.81 -2.82
CA VAL A 79 -30.94 10.28 -2.92
C VAL A 79 -31.52 10.77 -4.26
N ASP A 80 -31.18 10.15 -5.39
CA ASP A 80 -31.76 10.54 -6.68
C ASP A 80 -33.28 10.33 -6.70
N ARG A 81 -33.80 9.24 -6.12
CA ARG A 81 -35.26 9.04 -5.99
C ARG A 81 -35.92 10.10 -5.12
N ALA A 82 -35.35 10.44 -3.96
CA ALA A 82 -35.89 11.46 -3.07
C ALA A 82 -35.92 12.84 -3.76
N ILE A 83 -34.85 13.20 -4.47
CA ILE A 83 -34.76 14.44 -5.25
C ILE A 83 -35.75 14.42 -6.43
N ALA A 84 -35.85 13.29 -7.13
CA ALA A 84 -36.75 13.12 -8.27
C ALA A 84 -38.22 13.28 -7.85
N GLN A 85 -38.61 12.69 -6.71
CA GLN A 85 -39.93 12.84 -6.12
C GLN A 85 -40.21 14.29 -5.72
N ARG A 86 -39.30 14.95 -4.98
CA ARG A 86 -39.45 16.35 -4.58
C ARG A 86 -39.55 17.31 -5.76
N ARG A 87 -38.81 17.03 -6.85
CA ARG A 87 -38.79 17.85 -8.07
C ARG A 87 -39.78 17.41 -9.14
N LYS A 88 -40.65 16.44 -8.85
CA LYS A 88 -41.65 15.87 -9.79
C LYS A 88 -41.04 15.49 -11.16
N ARG A 89 -39.84 14.90 -11.16
CA ARG A 89 -39.13 14.44 -12.36
C ARG A 89 -38.87 12.93 -12.29
N PRO A 90 -38.63 12.24 -13.41
CA PRO A 90 -38.17 10.85 -13.36
C PRO A 90 -36.76 10.74 -12.75
N PRO A 91 -36.45 9.62 -12.04
CA PRO A 91 -35.10 9.34 -11.57
C PRO A 91 -34.15 9.14 -12.77
N GLN A 92 -32.90 9.55 -12.61
CA GLN A 92 -31.87 9.46 -13.64
C GLN A 92 -31.02 8.19 -13.50
N ILE A 93 -30.82 7.71 -12.28
CA ILE A 93 -29.88 6.61 -12.01
C ILE A 93 -30.44 5.27 -12.52
N ARG A 94 -29.62 4.57 -13.30
CA ARG A 94 -29.85 3.18 -13.70
C ARG A 94 -29.20 2.28 -12.66
N TYR A 95 -29.95 1.90 -11.63
CA TYR A 95 -29.40 1.24 -10.43
C TYR A 95 -28.54 0.02 -10.74
N ARG A 96 -29.00 -0.89 -11.62
CA ARG A 96 -28.22 -2.08 -12.02
C ARG A 96 -26.85 -1.71 -12.58
N GLY A 97 -26.80 -0.74 -13.50
CA GLY A 97 -25.54 -0.29 -14.09
C GLY A 97 -24.62 0.39 -13.08
N LEU A 98 -25.19 1.19 -12.17
CA LEU A 98 -24.44 1.86 -11.11
C LEU A 98 -23.87 0.86 -10.09
N LEU A 99 -24.66 -0.15 -9.74
CA LEU A 99 -24.26 -1.21 -8.82
C LEU A 99 -23.10 -2.04 -9.38
N ILE A 100 -23.17 -2.49 -10.63
CA ILE A 100 -22.07 -3.27 -11.23
C ILE A 100 -20.81 -2.41 -11.36
N ALA A 101 -20.94 -1.14 -11.78
CA ALA A 101 -19.80 -0.22 -11.85
C ALA A 101 -19.14 -0.02 -10.47
N SER A 102 -19.95 0.13 -9.42
CA SER A 102 -19.50 0.24 -8.04
C SER A 102 -18.79 -1.02 -7.56
N LEU A 103 -19.37 -2.20 -7.77
CA LEU A 103 -18.77 -3.48 -7.35
C LEU A 103 -17.41 -3.72 -8.04
N ILE A 104 -17.31 -3.45 -9.35
CA ILE A 104 -16.04 -3.56 -10.08
C ILE A 104 -15.00 -2.61 -9.48
N ALA A 105 -15.37 -1.33 -9.24
CA ALA A 105 -14.45 -0.34 -8.70
C ALA A 105 -14.07 -0.63 -7.23
N ALA A 106 -15.00 -1.10 -6.40
CA ALA A 106 -14.70 -1.50 -5.03
C ALA A 106 -13.73 -2.68 -4.98
N ALA A 107 -13.91 -3.67 -5.85
CA ALA A 107 -13.05 -4.85 -5.91
C ALA A 107 -11.60 -4.52 -6.31
N THR A 108 -11.34 -3.43 -7.03
CA THR A 108 -9.96 -3.07 -7.39
C THR A 108 -9.11 -2.75 -6.17
N HIS A 109 -9.71 -2.23 -5.10
CA HIS A 109 -8.98 -1.77 -3.92
C HIS A 109 -8.28 -2.91 -3.17
N PRO A 110 -8.98 -3.92 -2.60
CA PRO A 110 -8.31 -5.02 -1.90
C PRO A 110 -7.42 -5.84 -2.85
N LEU A 111 -7.73 -5.89 -4.15
CA LEU A 111 -6.88 -6.55 -5.15
C LEU A 111 -5.52 -5.85 -5.28
N MET A 112 -5.51 -4.52 -5.40
CA MET A 112 -4.28 -3.73 -5.44
C MET A 112 -3.58 -3.71 -4.08
N ASP A 113 -4.34 -3.78 -2.99
CA ASP A 113 -3.76 -3.82 -1.65
C ASP A 113 -3.16 -5.17 -1.30
N TRP A 114 -3.62 -6.25 -1.93
CA TRP A 114 -2.98 -7.55 -1.85
C TRP A 114 -1.59 -7.56 -2.48
N THR A 115 -1.34 -6.80 -3.56
CA THR A 115 -0.04 -6.83 -4.25
C THR A 115 1.12 -6.20 -3.46
N ASN A 116 0.87 -5.56 -2.32
CA ASN A 116 1.93 -4.92 -1.53
C ASN A 116 2.41 -5.81 -0.35
N ASN A 117 3.38 -5.29 0.40
CA ASN A 117 3.97 -5.93 1.57
C ASN A 117 3.24 -5.65 2.90
N TYR A 118 2.19 -4.82 2.90
CA TYR A 118 1.29 -4.63 4.04
C TYR A 118 0.25 -5.76 4.16
N GLY A 119 -0.16 -6.33 3.01
CA GLY A 119 -1.09 -7.47 2.93
C GLY A 119 -2.55 -7.16 3.26
N VAL A 120 -3.43 -8.13 3.03
CA VAL A 120 -4.89 -8.02 3.25
C VAL A 120 -5.43 -9.28 3.93
N ARG A 121 -6.64 -9.20 4.50
CA ARG A 121 -7.34 -10.30 5.17
C ARG A 121 -8.69 -10.57 4.47
N PRO A 122 -8.69 -11.21 3.29
CA PRO A 122 -9.89 -11.33 2.45
C PRO A 122 -10.98 -12.20 3.09
N LEU A 123 -10.58 -13.10 3.99
CA LEU A 123 -11.44 -14.11 4.63
C LEU A 123 -12.01 -13.67 5.98
N LEU A 124 -11.87 -12.40 6.39
CA LEU A 124 -12.57 -11.91 7.58
C LEU A 124 -14.10 -11.95 7.37
N PRO A 125 -14.89 -12.23 8.42
CA PRO A 125 -14.48 -12.45 9.82
C PRO A 125 -14.08 -13.90 10.15
N TRP A 126 -14.15 -14.82 9.20
CA TRP A 126 -13.96 -16.25 9.45
C TRP A 126 -12.49 -16.65 9.66
N SER A 127 -11.56 -15.94 9.03
CA SER A 127 -10.12 -16.17 9.23
C SER A 127 -9.35 -14.85 9.28
N GLY A 128 -8.52 -14.70 10.32
CA GLY A 128 -7.61 -13.56 10.48
C GLY A 128 -6.31 -13.67 9.68
N LYS A 129 -6.17 -14.67 8.80
CA LYS A 129 -4.93 -14.90 8.04
C LYS A 129 -4.63 -13.73 7.11
N TRP A 130 -3.41 -13.20 7.20
CA TRP A 130 -2.88 -12.20 6.29
C TRP A 130 -2.35 -12.82 4.99
N PHE A 131 -2.57 -12.14 3.88
CA PHE A 131 -2.07 -12.48 2.55
C PHE A 131 -1.25 -11.32 2.00
N TYR A 132 -0.04 -11.61 1.54
CA TYR A 132 0.93 -10.61 1.06
C TYR A 132 1.34 -10.97 -0.37
N GLY A 133 1.32 -9.99 -1.26
CA GLY A 133 1.82 -10.13 -2.63
C GLY A 133 3.28 -9.76 -2.77
N ASP A 134 3.79 -8.88 -1.89
CA ASP A 134 5.19 -8.43 -1.87
C ASP A 134 5.71 -7.96 -3.24
N LEU A 135 4.86 -7.34 -4.05
CA LEU A 135 5.12 -7.06 -5.47
C LEU A 135 5.28 -5.57 -5.76
N VAL A 136 4.35 -4.74 -5.28
CA VAL A 136 4.31 -3.31 -5.61
C VAL A 136 4.39 -2.45 -4.36
N PHE A 137 5.20 -1.40 -4.42
CA PHE A 137 5.28 -0.43 -3.33
C PHE A 137 3.99 0.40 -3.25
N ILE A 138 3.64 0.89 -2.05
CA ILE A 138 2.35 1.57 -1.81
C ILE A 138 2.19 2.83 -2.68
N ILE A 139 3.27 3.59 -2.82
CA ILE A 139 3.36 4.81 -3.62
C ILE A 139 4.21 4.50 -4.85
N ASP A 140 3.55 4.29 -5.99
CA ASP A 140 4.22 3.93 -7.24
C ASP A 140 4.17 5.09 -8.25
N PRO A 141 5.31 5.76 -8.52
CA PRO A 141 5.33 6.91 -9.42
C PRO A 141 5.03 6.51 -10.87
N TYR A 142 5.27 5.27 -11.29
CA TYR A 142 4.97 4.85 -12.66
C TYR A 142 3.48 4.66 -12.87
N ILE A 143 2.79 4.08 -11.88
CA ILE A 143 1.33 3.96 -11.88
C ILE A 143 0.68 5.36 -11.82
N TRP A 144 1.17 6.24 -10.95
CA TRP A 144 0.70 7.64 -10.89
C TRP A 144 0.86 8.37 -12.22
N LEU A 145 2.03 8.24 -12.85
CA LEU A 145 2.33 8.90 -14.12
C LEU A 145 1.38 8.44 -15.23
N VAL A 146 1.21 7.13 -15.39
CA VAL A 146 0.41 6.56 -16.49
C VAL A 146 -1.09 6.75 -16.26
N LEU A 147 -1.61 6.39 -15.08
CA LEU A 147 -3.05 6.55 -14.80
C LEU A 147 -3.41 8.04 -14.64
N GLY A 148 -2.56 8.83 -14.00
CA GLY A 148 -2.73 10.27 -13.85
C GLY A 148 -2.71 11.00 -15.19
N GLY A 149 -1.74 10.67 -16.05
CA GLY A 149 -1.66 11.21 -17.40
C GLY A 149 -2.86 10.83 -18.28
N ALA A 150 -3.30 9.56 -18.23
CA ALA A 150 -4.49 9.11 -18.91
C ALA A 150 -5.75 9.85 -18.41
N ALA A 151 -5.94 9.91 -17.09
CA ALA A 151 -7.06 10.60 -16.48
C ALA A 151 -7.06 12.11 -16.78
N PHE A 152 -5.89 12.74 -16.78
CA PHE A 152 -5.69 14.13 -17.21
C PHE A 152 -6.18 14.32 -18.64
N LEU A 153 -5.68 13.54 -19.60
CA LEU A 153 -6.09 13.63 -21.01
C LEU A 153 -7.60 13.46 -21.19
N LEU A 154 -8.22 12.56 -20.42
CA LEU A 154 -9.64 12.20 -20.56
C LEU A 154 -10.60 13.18 -19.88
N THR A 155 -10.14 13.94 -18.89
CA THR A 155 -11.04 14.75 -18.04
C THR A 155 -10.78 16.24 -18.07
N SER A 156 -9.64 16.70 -18.57
CA SER A 156 -9.25 18.13 -18.63
C SER A 156 -10.03 18.93 -19.67
N ASN A 157 -11.36 18.93 -19.62
CA ASN A 157 -12.22 19.60 -20.60
C ASN A 157 -12.72 20.99 -20.20
N ARG A 158 -12.48 21.42 -18.95
CA ARG A 158 -12.87 22.74 -18.42
C ARG A 158 -11.69 23.38 -17.70
N ARG A 159 -11.63 24.73 -17.68
CA ARG A 159 -10.56 25.49 -17.02
C ARG A 159 -10.33 25.05 -15.57
N LEU A 160 -11.39 24.93 -14.77
CA LEU A 160 -11.29 24.47 -13.37
C LEU A 160 -10.66 23.08 -13.23
N LYS A 161 -10.97 22.14 -14.14
CA LYS A 161 -10.36 20.81 -14.11
C LYS A 161 -8.89 20.85 -14.51
N ILE A 162 -8.52 21.71 -15.45
CA ILE A 162 -7.12 21.92 -15.83
C ILE A 162 -6.33 22.45 -14.64
N ILE A 163 -6.88 23.43 -13.92
CA ILE A 163 -6.26 23.96 -12.68
C ILE A 163 -6.12 22.83 -11.64
N GLY A 164 -7.16 22.04 -11.41
CA GLY A 164 -7.10 20.90 -10.48
C GLY A 164 -6.01 19.89 -10.85
N TRP A 165 -5.88 19.54 -12.14
CA TRP A 165 -4.80 18.68 -12.61
C TRP A 165 -3.41 19.32 -12.52
N ALA A 166 -3.30 20.63 -12.74
CA ALA A 166 -2.04 21.34 -12.58
C ALA A 166 -1.59 21.32 -11.11
N VAL A 167 -2.49 21.59 -10.16
CA VAL A 167 -2.22 21.51 -8.72
C VAL A 167 -1.78 20.09 -8.33
N LEU A 168 -2.52 19.06 -8.75
CA LEU A 168 -2.17 17.67 -8.47
C LEU A 168 -0.80 17.29 -9.08
N GLY A 169 -0.56 17.68 -10.35
CA GLY A 169 0.70 17.44 -11.05
C GLY A 169 1.89 18.12 -10.38
N ILE A 170 1.73 19.37 -9.92
CA ILE A 170 2.75 20.10 -9.16
C ILE A 170 3.00 19.41 -7.82
N ALA A 171 1.97 19.09 -7.05
CA ALA A 171 2.11 18.44 -5.74
C ALA A 171 2.83 17.09 -5.82
N SER A 172 2.42 16.23 -6.75
CA SER A 172 3.07 14.94 -7.02
C SER A 172 4.51 15.09 -7.53
N THR A 173 4.78 16.09 -8.38
CA THR A 173 6.15 16.40 -8.83
C THR A 173 7.03 16.85 -7.68
N LEU A 174 6.55 17.76 -6.82
CA LEU A 174 7.28 18.18 -5.64
C LEU A 174 7.58 17.00 -4.72
N LEU A 175 6.62 16.10 -4.51
CA LEU A 175 6.83 14.89 -3.71
C LEU A 175 7.95 14.01 -4.28
N ILE A 176 8.01 13.82 -5.61
CA ILE A 176 9.03 12.97 -6.25
C ILE A 176 10.41 13.65 -6.30
N LEU A 177 10.45 14.96 -6.50
CA LEU A 177 11.72 15.71 -6.54
C LEU A 177 12.31 15.92 -5.15
N LEU A 178 11.48 16.13 -4.13
CA LEU A 178 11.91 16.36 -2.74
C LEU A 178 12.01 15.08 -1.91
N ALA A 179 11.55 13.93 -2.43
CA ALA A 179 11.70 12.65 -1.76
C ALA A 179 13.19 12.40 -1.43
N PRO A 180 13.54 12.15 -0.16
CA PRO A 180 14.91 11.90 0.24
C PRO A 180 15.43 10.63 -0.43
N THR A 181 16.71 10.63 -0.79
CA THR A 181 17.41 9.42 -1.23
C THR A 181 17.35 8.39 -0.11
N GLN A 182 16.65 7.28 -0.33
CA GLN A 182 16.56 6.23 0.68
C GLN A 182 17.93 5.59 0.92
N ARG A 183 18.09 4.97 2.10
CA ARG A 183 19.32 4.22 2.44
C ARG A 183 19.66 3.23 1.32
N GLY A 184 20.83 3.42 0.73
CA GLY A 184 21.38 2.58 -0.33
C GLY A 184 20.75 2.73 -1.73
N LEU A 185 19.85 3.70 -1.96
CA LEU A 185 19.51 4.07 -3.34
C LEU A 185 20.68 4.86 -3.93
N THR A 186 21.20 4.46 -5.08
CA THR A 186 22.22 5.24 -5.78
C THR A 186 21.61 6.54 -6.30
N SER A 187 22.43 7.60 -6.34
CA SER A 187 22.03 8.89 -6.92
C SER A 187 21.55 8.73 -8.38
N THR A 188 22.14 7.80 -9.12
CA THR A 188 21.77 7.47 -10.50
C THR A 188 20.33 6.99 -10.64
N VAL A 189 19.88 6.04 -9.82
CA VAL A 189 18.49 5.54 -9.89
C VAL A 189 17.50 6.66 -9.59
N THR A 190 17.80 7.47 -8.57
CA THR A 190 16.96 8.61 -8.20
C THR A 190 16.85 9.61 -9.35
N PHE A 191 17.95 9.89 -10.05
CA PHE A 191 17.95 10.73 -11.24
C PHE A 191 17.09 10.15 -12.36
N VAL A 192 17.22 8.86 -12.66
CA VAL A 192 16.44 8.18 -13.71
C VAL A 192 14.94 8.26 -13.42
N VAL A 193 14.52 8.00 -12.18
CA VAL A 193 13.10 8.11 -11.76
C VAL A 193 12.58 9.52 -12.00
N ARG A 194 13.33 10.55 -11.57
CA ARG A 194 12.95 11.96 -11.74
C ARG A 194 12.89 12.36 -13.22
N ALA A 195 13.83 11.88 -14.04
CA ALA A 195 13.84 12.12 -15.48
C ALA A 195 12.60 11.50 -16.15
N ILE A 196 12.32 10.21 -15.88
CA ILE A 196 11.11 9.52 -16.40
C ILE A 196 9.84 10.31 -16.03
N TRP A 197 9.75 10.76 -14.77
CA TRP A 197 8.62 11.54 -14.29
C TRP A 197 8.44 12.86 -15.07
N ILE A 198 9.50 13.67 -15.16
CA ILE A 198 9.44 14.99 -15.84
C ILE A 198 9.13 14.81 -17.33
N PHE A 199 9.85 13.94 -18.03
CA PHE A 199 9.62 13.71 -19.46
C PHE A 199 8.24 13.11 -19.74
N GLY A 200 7.76 12.21 -18.86
CA GLY A 200 6.41 11.67 -18.96
C GLY A 200 5.33 12.73 -18.80
N LEU A 201 5.45 13.61 -17.80
CA LEU A 201 4.50 14.71 -17.62
C LEU A 201 4.49 15.66 -18.83
N LEU A 202 5.68 16.02 -19.33
CA LEU A 202 5.81 16.84 -20.54
C LEU A 202 5.15 16.15 -21.75
N ALA A 203 5.32 14.85 -21.91
CA ALA A 203 4.68 14.08 -22.98
C ALA A 203 3.14 14.13 -22.88
N PHE A 204 2.55 14.00 -21.69
CA PHE A 204 1.11 14.12 -21.51
C PHE A 204 0.59 15.55 -21.76
N ILE A 205 1.33 16.57 -21.34
CA ILE A 205 0.99 17.98 -21.61
C ILE A 205 1.03 18.26 -23.12
N LEU A 206 2.06 17.76 -23.81
CA LEU A 206 2.22 17.91 -25.25
C LEU A 206 1.15 17.14 -26.03
N ALA A 207 0.86 15.90 -25.64
CA ALA A 207 -0.22 15.11 -26.23
C ALA A 207 -1.57 15.84 -26.13
N ARG A 208 -1.80 16.55 -25.01
CA ARG A 208 -2.98 17.36 -24.81
C ARG A 208 -3.01 18.59 -25.72
N SER A 209 -1.90 19.33 -25.85
CA SER A 209 -1.85 20.55 -26.69
C SER A 209 -2.10 20.24 -28.16
N PHE A 210 -1.66 19.06 -28.63
CA PHE A 210 -1.95 18.55 -29.97
C PHE A 210 -3.32 17.86 -30.10
N ASN A 211 -4.14 17.84 -29.05
CA ASN A 211 -5.48 17.22 -29.04
C ASN A 211 -5.52 15.72 -29.41
N LEU A 212 -4.43 14.96 -29.19
CA LEU A 212 -4.36 13.53 -29.50
C LEU A 212 -5.45 12.71 -28.80
N GLN A 213 -5.93 13.16 -27.63
CA GLN A 213 -6.99 12.52 -26.86
C GLN A 213 -8.34 12.44 -27.58
N ARG A 214 -8.60 13.30 -28.58
CA ARG A 214 -9.89 13.29 -29.31
C ARG A 214 -10.04 12.06 -30.19
N ARG A 215 -8.94 11.53 -30.73
CA ARG A 215 -8.94 10.37 -31.62
C ARG A 215 -8.92 9.03 -30.86
N LEU A 216 -8.31 9.00 -29.67
CA LEU A 216 -7.99 7.75 -28.95
C LEU A 216 -8.69 7.62 -27.59
N ARG A 217 -9.80 8.33 -27.36
CA ARG A 217 -10.40 8.52 -26.03
C ARG A 217 -10.65 7.22 -25.24
N LYS A 218 -11.19 6.16 -25.85
CA LYS A 218 -11.38 4.87 -25.14
C LYS A 218 -10.06 4.10 -25.00
N SER A 219 -9.27 4.08 -26.07
CA SER A 219 -8.02 3.34 -26.12
C SER A 219 -7.03 3.82 -25.07
N ILE A 220 -7.04 5.12 -24.70
CA ILE A 220 -6.20 5.66 -23.62
C ILE A 220 -6.53 5.02 -22.27
N ALA A 221 -7.81 4.91 -21.91
CA ALA A 221 -8.20 4.32 -20.63
C ALA A 221 -7.86 2.84 -20.56
N PHE A 222 -8.15 2.08 -21.63
CA PHE A 222 -7.79 0.67 -21.70
C PHE A 222 -6.28 0.46 -21.72
N ALA A 223 -5.52 1.25 -22.47
CA ALA A 223 -4.06 1.16 -22.51
C ALA A 223 -3.43 1.45 -21.14
N ALA A 224 -3.97 2.44 -20.41
CA ALA A 224 -3.48 2.77 -19.07
C ALA A 224 -3.77 1.65 -18.04
N LEU A 225 -4.96 1.04 -18.08
CA LEU A 225 -5.28 -0.12 -17.24
C LEU A 225 -4.47 -1.37 -17.64
N ALA A 226 -4.31 -1.61 -18.95
CA ALA A 226 -3.48 -2.69 -19.46
C ALA A 226 -2.01 -2.52 -19.05
N PHE A 227 -1.48 -1.29 -19.09
CA PHE A 227 -0.15 -0.98 -18.59
C PHE A 227 0.02 -1.42 -17.14
N VAL A 228 -0.95 -1.16 -16.24
CA VAL A 228 -0.86 -1.61 -14.84
C VAL A 228 -0.73 -3.13 -14.75
N VAL A 229 -1.52 -3.88 -15.54
CA VAL A 229 -1.45 -5.34 -15.58
C VAL A 229 -0.10 -5.83 -16.12
N PHE A 230 0.38 -5.26 -17.23
CA PHE A 230 1.69 -5.61 -17.79
C PHE A 230 2.84 -5.26 -16.85
N TYR A 231 2.74 -4.11 -16.19
CA TYR A 231 3.70 -3.64 -15.21
C TYR A 231 3.79 -4.60 -14.02
N TRP A 232 2.65 -5.08 -13.50
CA TRP A 232 2.63 -6.13 -12.47
C TRP A 232 3.25 -7.44 -12.95
N GLY A 233 2.99 -7.83 -14.20
CA GLY A 233 3.63 -9.01 -14.80
C GLY A 233 5.15 -8.88 -14.84
N ALA A 234 5.66 -7.72 -15.29
CA ALA A 234 7.09 -7.44 -15.29
C ALA A 234 7.68 -7.42 -13.87
N LEU A 235 7.00 -6.77 -12.92
CA LEU A 235 7.40 -6.79 -11.51
C LEU A 235 7.42 -8.20 -10.94
N ALA A 236 6.52 -9.09 -11.36
CA ALA A 236 6.46 -10.46 -10.82
C ALA A 236 7.69 -11.27 -11.25
N LEU A 237 8.15 -11.06 -12.47
CA LEU A 237 9.41 -11.66 -12.96
C LEU A 237 10.62 -11.12 -12.19
N LEU A 238 10.67 -9.80 -11.98
CA LEU A 238 11.76 -9.16 -11.21
C LEU A 238 11.74 -9.59 -9.74
N HIS A 239 10.56 -9.68 -9.13
CA HIS A 239 10.36 -10.15 -7.77
C HIS A 239 10.80 -11.60 -7.63
N HIS A 240 10.46 -12.48 -8.57
CA HIS A 240 10.91 -13.88 -8.54
C HIS A 240 12.43 -13.98 -8.53
N ALA A 241 13.12 -13.26 -9.42
CA ALA A 241 14.58 -13.21 -9.44
C ALA A 241 15.18 -12.63 -8.14
N ALA A 242 14.56 -11.59 -7.59
CA ALA A 242 14.99 -10.99 -6.33
C ALA A 242 14.77 -11.93 -5.13
N HIS A 243 13.66 -12.67 -5.10
CA HIS A 243 13.34 -13.63 -4.05
C HIS A 243 14.35 -14.80 -4.04
N GLU A 244 14.72 -15.31 -5.21
CA GLU A 244 15.79 -16.31 -5.35
C GLU A 244 17.14 -15.80 -4.82
N ASN A 245 17.51 -14.57 -5.17
CA ASN A 245 18.73 -13.94 -4.64
C ASN A 245 18.64 -13.72 -3.12
N ALA A 246 17.45 -13.36 -2.61
CA ALA A 246 17.20 -13.21 -1.18
C ALA A 246 17.34 -14.54 -0.44
N LEU A 247 16.85 -15.65 -1.01
CA LEU A 247 16.97 -16.98 -0.43
C LEU A 247 18.42 -17.44 -0.35
N ARG A 248 19.20 -17.28 -1.43
CA ARG A 248 20.64 -17.61 -1.43
C ARG A 248 21.39 -16.77 -0.40
N GLY A 249 21.15 -15.46 -0.40
CA GLY A 249 21.76 -14.53 0.53
C GLY A 249 21.41 -14.82 1.99
N ALA A 250 20.15 -15.14 2.28
CA ALA A 250 19.69 -15.49 3.62
C ALA A 250 20.31 -16.80 4.11
N ASN A 251 20.40 -17.84 3.25
CA ASN A 251 21.05 -19.10 3.60
C ASN A 251 22.54 -18.90 3.89
N GLN A 252 23.22 -18.05 3.12
CA GLN A 252 24.63 -17.71 3.37
C GLN A 252 24.78 -17.03 4.75
N LEU A 253 23.99 -15.98 5.02
CA LEU A 253 24.04 -15.25 6.29
C LEU A 253 23.71 -16.16 7.49
N ALA A 254 22.73 -17.05 7.34
CA ALA A 254 22.38 -18.01 8.37
C ALA A 254 23.51 -19.02 8.61
N ALA A 255 24.09 -19.59 7.55
CA ALA A 255 25.20 -20.53 7.65
C ALA A 255 26.46 -19.92 8.30
N GLU A 256 26.79 -18.66 7.96
CA GLU A 256 27.91 -17.91 8.56
C GLU A 256 27.76 -17.75 10.08
N ASN A 257 26.53 -17.75 10.60
CA ASN A 257 26.23 -17.61 12.03
C ASN A 257 25.82 -18.95 12.70
N GLY A 258 25.85 -20.07 11.98
CA GLY A 258 25.40 -21.37 12.49
C GLY A 258 23.91 -21.42 12.81
N GLU A 259 23.09 -20.71 12.03
CA GLU A 259 21.64 -20.58 12.19
C GLU A 259 20.87 -21.31 11.08
N HIS A 260 19.60 -21.62 11.34
CA HIS A 260 18.72 -22.26 10.36
C HIS A 260 17.68 -21.28 9.83
N LEU A 261 17.63 -21.11 8.51
CA LEU A 261 16.64 -20.24 7.86
C LEU A 261 15.23 -20.82 8.01
N VAL A 262 14.33 -20.05 8.62
CA VAL A 262 12.90 -20.39 8.78
C VAL A 262 12.10 -19.89 7.58
N ARG A 263 12.29 -18.62 7.22
CA ARG A 263 11.60 -18.00 6.07
C ARG A 263 12.33 -16.76 5.58
N VAL A 264 12.11 -16.42 4.32
CA VAL A 264 12.64 -15.20 3.68
C VAL A 264 11.58 -14.57 2.78
N VAL A 265 11.60 -13.26 2.72
CA VAL A 265 10.78 -12.46 1.80
C VAL A 265 11.64 -11.43 1.08
N ALA A 266 11.21 -11.02 -0.10
CA ALA A 266 11.73 -9.88 -0.83
C ALA A 266 10.59 -8.89 -1.04
N MET A 267 10.74 -7.66 -0.58
CA MET A 267 9.68 -6.64 -0.59
C MET A 267 10.06 -5.47 -1.49
N PRO A 268 9.09 -4.85 -2.17
CA PRO A 268 9.36 -3.79 -3.12
C PRO A 268 9.91 -2.56 -2.40
N THR A 269 10.81 -1.84 -3.06
CA THR A 269 11.30 -0.55 -2.58
C THR A 269 10.64 0.59 -3.36
N THR A 270 10.71 1.82 -2.81
CA THR A 270 10.14 2.99 -3.49
C THR A 270 10.78 3.22 -4.84
N ALA A 271 9.96 3.29 -5.90
CA ALA A 271 10.36 3.75 -7.22
C ALA A 271 11.55 3.01 -7.88
N ASN A 272 11.97 1.85 -7.36
CA ASN A 272 13.05 1.06 -7.94
C ASN A 272 12.64 -0.41 -8.06
N PRO A 273 12.21 -0.87 -9.24
CA PRO A 273 11.76 -2.24 -9.44
C PRO A 273 12.92 -3.27 -9.47
N LEU A 274 14.18 -2.80 -9.49
CA LEU A 274 15.37 -3.65 -9.58
C LEU A 274 16.01 -3.91 -8.21
N ARG A 275 15.53 -3.26 -7.14
CA ARG A 275 16.06 -3.39 -5.79
C ARG A 275 14.94 -3.72 -4.81
N TRP A 276 15.19 -4.73 -3.99
CA TRP A 276 14.22 -5.29 -3.06
C TRP A 276 14.80 -5.31 -1.66
N GLN A 277 13.98 -4.95 -0.67
CA GLN A 277 14.32 -5.09 0.74
C GLN A 277 13.91 -6.47 1.20
N SER A 278 14.85 -7.24 1.72
CA SER A 278 14.61 -8.58 2.19
C SER A 278 14.64 -8.65 3.70
N VAL A 279 13.75 -9.49 4.25
CA VAL A 279 13.77 -9.87 5.65
C VAL A 279 13.82 -11.39 5.71
N ALA A 280 14.80 -11.91 6.43
CA ALA A 280 14.97 -13.34 6.65
C ALA A 280 14.88 -13.63 8.14
N GLU A 281 14.05 -14.59 8.50
CA GLU A 281 13.91 -15.06 9.88
C GLU A 281 14.60 -16.41 10.01
N THR A 282 15.46 -16.53 11.03
CA THR A 282 16.10 -17.78 11.43
C THR A 282 15.56 -18.26 12.76
N ASP A 283 16.07 -19.39 13.25
CA ASP A 283 15.80 -19.89 14.59
C ASP A 283 16.29 -18.93 15.69
N ARG A 284 17.36 -18.16 15.46
CA ARG A 284 17.98 -17.29 16.48
C ARG A 284 17.85 -15.78 16.24
N ALA A 285 17.64 -15.35 15.00
CA ALA A 285 17.69 -13.94 14.64
C ALA A 285 16.70 -13.58 13.52
N ILE A 286 16.59 -12.29 13.24
CA ILE A 286 15.97 -11.75 12.04
C ILE A 286 16.99 -10.88 11.34
N TYR A 287 17.18 -11.09 10.04
CA TYR A 287 18.07 -10.30 9.20
C TYR A 287 17.27 -9.34 8.34
N ARG A 288 17.81 -8.14 8.14
CA ARG A 288 17.34 -7.18 7.15
C ARG A 288 18.49 -6.85 6.21
N PHE A 289 18.25 -6.94 4.91
CA PHE A 289 19.25 -6.65 3.88
C PHE A 289 18.58 -6.24 2.58
N PHE A 290 19.37 -5.82 1.59
CA PHE A 290 18.87 -5.53 0.25
C PHE A 290 19.47 -6.48 -0.78
N VAL A 291 18.65 -6.83 -1.78
CA VAL A 291 19.07 -7.59 -2.95
C VAL A 291 18.72 -6.85 -4.23
N GLY A 292 19.57 -7.02 -5.24
CA GLY A 292 19.28 -6.59 -6.60
C GLY A 292 18.78 -7.76 -7.45
N VAL A 293 18.12 -7.45 -8.56
CA VAL A 293 17.75 -8.47 -9.55
C VAL A 293 19.02 -9.06 -10.22
N ALA A 294 20.02 -8.22 -10.50
CA ALA A 294 21.28 -8.64 -11.13
C ALA A 294 22.42 -8.95 -10.13
N ALA A 295 22.36 -8.38 -8.91
CA ALA A 295 23.40 -8.54 -7.90
C ALA A 295 23.08 -9.73 -6.99
N GLN A 296 24.02 -10.68 -6.87
CA GLN A 296 23.79 -11.95 -6.16
C GLN A 296 24.01 -11.86 -4.65
N SER A 297 24.84 -10.93 -4.18
CA SER A 297 25.18 -10.81 -2.76
C SER A 297 24.26 -9.84 -2.01
N PRO A 298 23.87 -10.17 -0.76
CA PRO A 298 23.21 -9.23 0.14
C PRO A 298 24.01 -7.94 0.29
N THR A 299 23.31 -6.82 0.34
CA THR A 299 23.92 -5.51 0.63
C THR A 299 23.38 -4.96 1.93
N SER A 300 24.28 -4.42 2.76
CA SER A 300 23.98 -3.87 4.09
C SER A 300 23.20 -4.85 5.01
N PRO A 301 23.72 -6.08 5.24
CA PRO A 301 23.05 -7.02 6.13
C PRO A 301 23.12 -6.52 7.58
N GLU A 302 21.95 -6.45 8.21
CA GLU A 302 21.78 -6.15 9.63
C GLU A 302 21.17 -7.37 10.30
N ARG A 303 21.79 -7.86 11.37
CA ARG A 303 21.33 -9.01 12.16
C ARG A 303 20.72 -8.53 13.47
N TYR A 304 19.52 -9.00 13.79
CA TYR A 304 18.81 -8.69 15.01
C TYR A 304 18.51 -9.98 15.78
N GLU A 305 19.17 -10.16 16.92
CA GLU A 305 18.96 -11.35 17.76
C GLU A 305 17.56 -11.36 18.37
N LYS A 306 16.98 -12.58 18.45
CA LYS A 306 15.73 -12.79 19.15
C LYS A 306 15.98 -12.75 20.68
N PRO A 307 15.08 -12.15 21.47
CA PRO A 307 15.18 -12.17 22.93
C PRO A 307 15.30 -13.61 23.45
N SER A 308 16.16 -13.81 24.45
CA SER A 308 16.33 -15.10 25.14
C SER A 308 16.44 -14.90 26.65
N GLY A 309 16.22 -15.96 27.43
CA GLY A 309 16.37 -15.93 28.89
C GLY A 309 15.45 -14.90 29.56
N LEU A 310 16.01 -14.00 30.37
CA LEU A 310 15.23 -12.96 31.05
C LEU A 310 14.56 -11.99 30.08
N SER A 311 15.22 -11.63 28.98
CA SER A 311 14.68 -10.73 27.97
C SER A 311 13.43 -11.30 27.30
N GLU A 312 13.37 -12.61 27.10
CA GLU A 312 12.18 -13.30 26.56
C GLU A 312 10.97 -13.19 27.51
N GLN A 313 11.19 -13.36 28.83
CA GLN A 313 10.13 -13.24 29.83
C GLN A 313 9.58 -11.81 29.90
N LEU A 314 10.46 -10.82 29.87
CA LEU A 314 10.09 -9.39 29.86
C LEU A 314 9.30 -9.03 28.60
N VAL A 315 9.73 -9.55 27.44
CA VAL A 315 9.02 -9.36 26.18
C VAL A 315 7.64 -10.01 26.20
N PHE A 316 7.52 -11.21 26.77
CA PHE A 316 6.22 -11.86 26.95
C PHE A 316 5.29 -11.02 27.83
N ALA A 317 5.76 -10.54 28.98
CA ALA A 317 4.98 -9.65 29.84
C ALA A 317 4.55 -8.36 29.12
N ALA A 318 5.46 -7.73 28.36
CA ALA A 318 5.15 -6.55 27.56
C ALA A 318 4.10 -6.80 26.46
N SER A 319 4.07 -8.02 25.91
CA SER A 319 3.16 -8.41 24.83
C SER A 319 1.69 -8.46 25.26
N LEU A 320 1.44 -8.50 26.58
CA LEU A 320 0.09 -8.47 27.15
C LEU A 320 -0.53 -7.06 27.12
N ASP A 321 0.27 -6.00 26.91
CA ASP A 321 -0.26 -4.64 26.71
C ASP A 321 -1.20 -4.62 25.49
N PRO A 322 -2.43 -4.09 25.60
CA PRO A 322 -3.38 -4.06 24.49
C PRO A 322 -2.83 -3.42 23.22
N ARG A 323 -1.96 -2.42 23.35
CA ARG A 323 -1.31 -1.74 22.23
C ARG A 323 -0.27 -2.65 21.57
N ALA A 324 0.44 -3.45 22.37
CA ALA A 324 1.38 -4.45 21.88
C ALA A 324 0.64 -5.54 21.11
N GLN A 325 -0.48 -6.03 21.62
CA GLN A 325 -1.31 -7.01 20.91
C GLN A 325 -1.80 -6.50 19.55
N VAL A 326 -2.20 -5.23 19.47
CA VAL A 326 -2.58 -4.61 18.18
C VAL A 326 -1.39 -4.56 17.22
N LEU A 327 -0.22 -4.11 17.68
CA LEU A 327 0.98 -4.05 16.85
C LEU A 327 1.41 -5.45 16.38
N LEU A 328 1.46 -6.42 17.29
CA LEU A 328 1.86 -7.80 17.01
C LEU A 328 0.85 -8.52 16.10
N GLY A 329 -0.43 -8.19 16.18
CA GLY A 329 -1.46 -8.70 15.26
C GLY A 329 -1.35 -8.15 13.83
N PHE A 330 -0.73 -6.97 13.67
CA PHE A 330 -0.40 -6.37 12.37
C PHE A 330 0.98 -6.80 11.87
N ALA A 331 1.93 -7.01 12.76
CA ALA A 331 3.33 -7.20 12.43
C ALA A 331 3.57 -8.53 11.71
N ARG A 332 4.32 -8.48 10.59
CA ARG A 332 4.71 -9.71 9.88
C ARG A 332 6.04 -10.26 10.39
N PHE A 333 6.97 -9.36 10.72
CA PHE A 333 8.28 -9.65 11.30
C PHE A 333 8.47 -8.82 12.58
N PRO A 334 7.73 -9.16 13.65
CA PRO A 334 7.88 -8.47 14.92
C PRO A 334 9.26 -8.74 15.51
N LEU A 335 9.92 -7.68 15.95
CA LEU A 335 11.15 -7.73 16.72
C LEU A 335 10.92 -6.98 18.03
N ALA A 336 11.41 -7.54 19.13
CA ALA A 336 11.41 -6.90 20.43
C ALA A 336 12.85 -6.73 20.93
N ARG A 337 13.12 -5.61 21.61
CA ARG A 337 14.39 -5.35 22.30
C ARG A 337 14.11 -4.82 23.69
N VAL A 338 14.82 -5.34 24.68
CA VAL A 338 14.83 -4.82 26.04
C VAL A 338 15.94 -3.78 26.14
N GLU A 339 15.64 -2.58 26.62
CA GLU A 339 16.61 -1.48 26.67
C GLU A 339 17.66 -1.68 27.78
N ASN A 340 17.26 -2.23 28.93
CA ASN A 340 18.16 -2.60 30.02
C ASN A 340 17.87 -4.02 30.50
N GLU A 341 18.75 -4.96 30.14
CA GLU A 341 18.64 -6.38 30.47
C GLU A 341 18.86 -6.66 31.96
N SER A 342 19.52 -5.76 32.68
CA SER A 342 19.79 -5.87 34.12
C SER A 342 18.50 -5.80 34.95
N CYS A 343 17.46 -5.20 34.36
CA CYS A 343 16.10 -5.00 34.88
C CYS A 343 16.07 -4.71 36.39
N ILE A 344 16.28 -3.45 36.78
CA ILE A 344 16.18 -3.00 38.18
C ILE A 344 14.91 -2.17 38.33
N GLY A 345 13.91 -2.70 39.03
CA GLY A 345 12.61 -2.07 39.25
C GLY A 345 11.71 -2.12 38.01
N GLN A 346 12.09 -1.38 36.96
CA GLN A 346 11.34 -1.31 35.71
C GLN A 346 12.31 -1.25 34.52
N THR A 347 11.92 -1.84 33.39
CA THR A 347 12.64 -1.75 32.12
C THR A 347 11.69 -1.39 30.99
N LEU A 348 12.25 -1.02 29.84
CA LEU A 348 11.49 -0.69 28.64
C LEU A 348 11.65 -1.81 27.60
N VAL A 349 10.54 -2.36 27.16
CA VAL A 349 10.48 -3.28 26.02
C VAL A 349 10.01 -2.52 24.79
N GLN A 350 10.81 -2.58 23.73
CA GLN A 350 10.56 -1.89 22.49
C GLN A 350 10.19 -2.89 21.40
N PHE A 351 8.95 -2.84 20.90
CA PHE A 351 8.47 -3.61 19.77
C PHE A 351 8.58 -2.82 18.48
N ALA A 352 8.92 -3.49 17.38
CA ALA A 352 8.90 -2.92 16.05
C ALA A 352 8.59 -3.98 14.99
N ASP A 353 8.05 -3.57 13.84
CA ASP A 353 8.00 -4.42 12.64
C ASP A 353 9.15 -4.08 11.70
N LEU A 354 10.05 -5.05 11.49
CA LEU A 354 11.26 -4.91 10.66
C LEU A 354 10.98 -4.61 9.19
N ARG A 355 9.74 -4.76 8.72
CA ARG A 355 9.33 -4.23 7.41
C ARG A 355 9.55 -2.72 7.30
N TYR A 356 9.34 -1.97 8.38
CA TYR A 356 9.25 -0.50 8.35
C TYR A 356 10.25 0.20 9.28
N THR A 357 10.57 -0.40 10.44
CA THR A 357 11.43 0.20 11.44
C THR A 357 12.11 -0.84 12.33
N GLU A 358 13.01 -0.39 13.20
CA GLU A 358 13.80 -1.20 14.11
C GLU A 358 13.58 -0.70 15.55
N PRO A 359 13.74 -1.55 16.58
CA PRO A 359 13.77 -1.10 17.97
C PRO A 359 14.85 -0.05 18.19
N GLY A 360 14.55 0.99 18.98
CA GLY A 360 15.37 2.20 19.12
C GLY A 360 15.19 3.20 17.98
N GLY A 361 14.56 2.80 16.87
CA GLY A 361 14.18 3.66 15.76
C GLY A 361 12.90 4.43 16.05
N SER A 362 12.96 5.76 15.94
CA SER A 362 11.79 6.63 15.95
C SER A 362 11.18 6.72 14.54
N ARG A 363 10.41 5.71 14.11
CA ARG A 363 9.56 5.83 12.91
C ARG A 363 8.10 5.46 13.18
N GLY A 364 7.38 6.42 13.74
CA GLY A 364 5.93 6.55 13.57
C GLY A 364 5.07 5.46 14.23
N ASN A 365 4.19 4.83 13.44
CA ASN A 365 3.12 3.94 13.91
C ASN A 365 3.51 2.45 13.99
N PHE A 366 4.76 2.10 13.68
CA PHE A 366 5.20 0.70 13.55
C PHE A 366 6.17 0.26 14.66
N SER A 367 6.30 1.07 15.71
CA SER A 367 7.01 0.72 16.94
C SER A 367 6.22 1.15 18.18
N LEU A 368 6.46 0.44 19.28
CA LEU A 368 5.83 0.67 20.58
C LEU A 368 6.84 0.42 21.69
N ASN A 369 6.88 1.33 22.66
CA ASN A 369 7.62 1.14 23.89
C ASN A 369 6.63 0.82 25.01
N VAL A 370 6.84 -0.29 25.70
CA VAL A 370 6.03 -0.78 26.81
C VAL A 370 6.91 -0.88 28.05
N PRO A 371 6.62 -0.12 29.11
CA PRO A 371 7.32 -0.29 30.37
C PRO A 371 6.85 -1.57 31.06
N VAL A 372 7.78 -2.35 31.61
CA VAL A 372 7.50 -3.62 32.29
C VAL A 372 8.22 -3.66 33.62
N GLU A 373 7.51 -4.09 34.67
CA GLU A 373 8.11 -4.32 35.98
C GLU A 373 9.01 -5.56 35.96
N CYS A 374 10.17 -5.43 36.58
CA CYS A 374 11.13 -6.52 36.64
C CYS A 374 10.63 -7.61 37.59
N PRO A 375 10.83 -8.91 37.26
CA PRO A 375 10.51 -9.99 38.20
C PRO A 375 11.26 -9.75 39.52
N ALA A 376 10.57 -9.95 40.64
CA ALA A 376 11.23 -9.94 41.95
C ALA A 376 12.30 -11.04 41.95
N ARG A 377 13.54 -10.66 42.27
CA ARG A 377 14.70 -11.58 42.32
C ARG A 377 14.57 -12.59 43.44
#